data_AF-A0A955EXR8-F1
#
_entry.id   AF-A0A955EXR8-F1
#
_cell.length_a   1.000
_cell.length_b   1.000
_cell.length_c   1.000
_cell.angle_alpha   90.00
_cell.angle_beta   90.00
_cell.angle_gamma   90.00
#
_symmetry.space_group_name_H-M   'P 1'
#
loop_
_entity.id
_entity.type
_entity.pdbx_description
1 polymer ?
#
loop_
_entity_poly.entity_id
_entity_poly.type
_entity_poly.pdbx_seq_one_letter_code
_entity_poly.pdbx_strand_id
1 'polypeptide(L)'
;MKKNLLNKKGFTIIEVLIVLAIAGLILLIVFMAVPALQRNSRNTQRNNDAASLGGAVNECVSAKNGLISACDSVAEMQGVGLDTNKLGQLTTVTVAASSPAMPAAGQVNNASIGFASKCNASGDAVVAAGNRSAVVLYRLESTGGDIPRCIEV
;
A
#
# COMPACT_ATOMS: atom_id res chain seq x y z
N MET A 1 21.71 47.58 -55.92
CA MET A 1 20.86 47.11 -54.80
C MET A 1 21.12 45.62 -54.59
N LYS A 2 21.78 45.24 -53.49
CA LYS A 2 22.08 43.83 -53.17
C LYS A 2 20.78 43.12 -52.76
N LYS A 3 20.32 42.14 -53.54
CA LYS A 3 19.21 41.24 -53.18
C LYS A 3 19.69 40.31 -52.08
N ASN A 4 19.26 40.55 -50.83
CA ASN A 4 19.37 39.58 -49.76
C ASN A 4 18.40 38.43 -50.04
N LEU A 5 18.92 37.35 -50.64
CA LEU A 5 18.22 36.07 -50.71
C LEU A 5 18.23 35.46 -49.30
N LEU A 6 17.25 35.87 -48.49
CA LEU A 6 16.97 35.25 -47.20
C LEU A 6 16.64 33.78 -47.47
N ASN A 7 17.61 32.91 -47.20
CA ASN A 7 17.55 31.48 -47.38
C ASN A 7 16.52 30.91 -46.39
N LYS A 8 15.23 30.92 -46.76
CA LYS A 8 14.16 30.35 -45.96
C LYS A 8 14.29 28.83 -46.00
N LYS A 9 15.12 28.27 -45.11
CA LYS A 9 15.07 26.86 -44.73
C LYS A 9 13.74 26.64 -44.01
N GLY A 10 12.71 26.27 -44.78
CA GLY A 10 11.41 25.91 -44.25
C GLY A 10 11.49 24.60 -43.47
N PHE A 11 10.71 24.52 -42.39
CA PHE A 11 10.52 23.31 -41.57
C PHE A 11 9.83 22.25 -42.45
N THR A 12 10.47 21.10 -42.69
CA THR A 12 9.99 20.12 -43.65
C THR A 12 8.84 19.30 -43.03
N ILE A 13 7.84 18.89 -43.82
CA ILE A 13 6.76 18.01 -43.34
C ILE A 13 7.32 16.73 -42.72
N ILE A 14 8.39 16.17 -43.29
CA ILE A 14 9.06 14.99 -42.75
C ILE A 14 9.67 15.23 -41.35
N GLU A 15 10.21 16.43 -41.08
CA GLU A 15 10.73 16.78 -39.76
C GLU A 15 9.60 16.85 -38.74
N VAL A 16 8.46 17.47 -39.08
CA VAL A 16 7.27 17.49 -38.21
C VAL A 16 6.78 16.07 -37.90
N LEU A 17 6.70 15.21 -38.92
CA LEU A 17 6.18 13.85 -38.76
C LEU A 17 7.06 13.00 -37.86
N ILE A 18 8.40 13.11 -37.98
CA ILE A 18 9.32 12.38 -37.09
C ILE A 18 9.17 12.85 -35.64
N VAL A 19 9.03 14.16 -35.42
CA VAL A 19 8.85 14.71 -34.08
C VAL A 19 7.53 14.23 -33.46
N LEU A 20 6.44 14.25 -34.22
CA LEU A 20 5.14 13.77 -33.74
C LEU A 20 5.14 12.27 -33.47
N ALA A 21 5.84 11.48 -34.28
CA ALA A 21 5.98 10.04 -34.07
C ALA A 21 6.72 9.71 -32.76
N ILE A 22 7.86 10.38 -32.51
CA ILE A 22 8.63 10.18 -31.26
C ILE A 22 7.82 10.69 -30.06
N ALA A 23 7.16 11.85 -30.18
CA ALA A 23 6.31 12.39 -29.12
C ALA A 23 5.15 11.43 -28.79
N GLY A 24 4.50 10.86 -29.79
CA GLY A 24 3.43 9.87 -29.62
C GLY A 24 3.93 8.61 -28.90
N LEU A 25 5.10 8.08 -29.28
CA LEU A 25 5.69 6.91 -28.63
C LEU A 25 6.00 7.15 -27.14
N ILE A 26 6.56 8.32 -26.81
CA ILE A 26 6.87 8.68 -25.42
C ILE A 26 5.59 8.77 -24.59
N LEU A 27 4.53 9.41 -25.12
CA LEU A 27 3.25 9.54 -24.42
C LEU A 27 2.63 8.17 -24.10
N LEU A 28 2.72 7.20 -25.01
CA LEU A 28 2.23 5.84 -24.76
C LEU A 28 2.92 5.19 -23.56
N ILE A 29 4.25 5.30 -23.46
CA ILE A 29 5.02 4.75 -22.34
C ILE A 29 4.63 5.45 -21.04
N VAL A 30 4.55 6.79 -21.04
CA VAL A 30 4.20 7.56 -19.84
C VAL A 30 2.80 7.20 -19.34
N PHE A 31 1.82 7.07 -20.23
CA PHE A 31 0.45 6.73 -19.86
C PHE A 31 0.32 5.33 -19.27
N MET A 32 1.16 4.38 -19.68
CA MET A 32 1.21 3.06 -19.06
C MET A 32 2.01 3.06 -17.73
N ALA A 33 3.12 3.80 -17.67
CA ALA A 33 4.05 3.77 -16.55
C ALA A 33 3.56 4.54 -15.33
N VAL A 34 3.03 5.76 -15.51
CA VAL A 34 2.58 6.62 -14.39
C VAL A 34 1.54 5.93 -13.49
N PRO A 35 0.45 5.32 -14.00
CA PRO A 35 -0.51 4.66 -13.13
C PRO A 35 0.11 3.46 -12.40
N ALA A 36 1.05 2.73 -13.03
CA ALA A 36 1.76 1.63 -12.37
C ALA A 36 2.65 2.15 -11.22
N LEU A 37 3.37 3.24 -11.42
CA LEU A 37 4.19 3.86 -10.38
C LEU A 37 3.36 4.39 -9.20
N GLN A 38 2.21 5.00 -9.47
CA GLN A 38 1.29 5.45 -8.43
C GLN A 38 0.79 4.28 -7.56
N ARG A 39 0.41 3.15 -8.18
CA ARG A 39 0.02 1.94 -7.43
C ARG A 39 1.16 1.43 -6.57
N ASN A 40 2.37 1.35 -7.14
CA ASN A 40 3.55 0.88 -6.39
C ASN A 40 3.85 1.79 -5.19
N SER A 41 3.76 3.11 -5.35
CA SER A 41 3.94 4.06 -4.24
C SER A 41 2.90 3.86 -3.14
N ARG A 42 1.61 3.70 -3.48
CA ARG A 42 0.56 3.43 -2.48
C ARG A 42 0.77 2.09 -1.79
N ASN A 43 1.18 1.06 -2.51
CA ASN A 43 1.47 -0.24 -1.92
C ASN A 43 2.67 -0.20 -0.96
N THR A 44 3.72 0.56 -1.29
CA THR A 44 4.82 0.82 -0.37
C THR A 44 4.31 1.52 0.90
N GLN A 45 3.44 2.53 0.75
CA GLN A 45 2.83 3.19 1.90
C GLN A 45 1.98 2.22 2.75
N ARG A 46 1.18 1.34 2.15
CA ARG A 46 0.42 0.31 2.89
C ARG A 46 1.31 -0.65 3.66
N ASN A 47 2.44 -1.07 3.09
CA ASN A 47 3.41 -1.91 3.80
C ASN A 47 4.01 -1.17 5.01
N ASN A 48 4.31 0.12 4.87
CA ASN A 48 4.82 0.95 5.96
C ASN A 48 3.77 1.17 7.06
N ASP A 49 2.51 1.41 6.66
CA ASP A 49 1.38 1.50 7.58
C ASP A 49 1.21 0.18 8.36
N ALA A 50 1.23 -0.96 7.67
CA ALA A 50 1.11 -2.28 8.29
C ALA A 50 2.27 -2.56 9.27
N ALA A 51 3.50 -2.19 8.92
CA ALA A 51 4.64 -2.29 9.84
C ALA A 51 4.47 -1.39 11.08
N SER A 52 3.90 -0.18 10.89
CA SER A 52 3.60 0.74 12.00
C SER A 52 2.51 0.17 12.91
N LEU A 53 1.49 -0.48 12.35
CA LEU A 53 0.47 -1.21 13.11
C LEU A 53 1.08 -2.37 13.91
N GLY A 54 1.99 -3.15 13.32
CA GLY A 54 2.73 -4.18 14.04
C GLY A 54 3.57 -3.63 15.19
N GLY A 55 4.23 -2.48 14.98
CA GLY A 55 4.92 -1.77 16.06
C GLY A 55 3.99 -1.36 17.20
N ALA A 56 2.79 -0.85 16.88
CA ALA A 56 1.81 -0.46 17.88
C ALA A 56 1.23 -1.65 18.67
N VAL A 57 1.09 -2.82 18.05
CA VAL A 57 0.74 -4.07 18.76
C VAL A 57 1.82 -4.42 19.78
N ASN A 58 3.09 -4.42 19.35
CA ASN A 58 4.21 -4.72 20.25
C ASN A 58 4.30 -3.72 21.41
N GLU A 59 4.09 -2.43 21.14
CA GLU A 59 4.04 -1.40 22.19
C GLU A 59 2.88 -1.64 23.16
N CYS A 60 1.67 -1.94 22.65
CA CYS A 60 0.53 -2.23 23.51
C CYS A 60 0.78 -3.43 24.42
N VAL A 61 1.21 -4.55 23.84
CA VAL A 61 1.46 -5.77 24.59
C VAL A 61 2.56 -5.53 25.63
N SER A 62 3.62 -4.78 25.29
CA SER A 62 4.66 -4.38 26.23
C SER A 62 4.12 -3.52 27.38
N ALA A 63 3.37 -2.45 27.07
CA ALA A 63 2.76 -1.55 28.04
C ALA A 63 1.73 -2.24 28.95
N LYS A 64 1.13 -3.35 28.50
CA LYS A 64 0.16 -4.15 29.27
C LYS A 64 0.78 -5.42 29.87
N ASN A 65 2.09 -5.45 30.11
CA ASN A 65 2.81 -6.56 30.76
C ASN A 65 2.63 -7.93 30.06
N GLY A 66 2.49 -7.94 28.73
CA GLY A 66 2.27 -9.14 27.94
C GLY A 66 0.80 -9.60 27.85
N LEU A 67 -0.15 -8.83 28.39
CA LEU A 67 -1.57 -9.19 28.40
C LEU A 67 -2.24 -8.78 27.08
N ILE A 68 -2.34 -9.72 26.13
CA ILE A 68 -2.94 -9.48 24.81
C ILE A 68 -4.43 -9.10 24.87
N SER A 69 -5.17 -9.54 25.90
CA SER A 69 -6.59 -9.23 26.09
C SER A 69 -6.84 -7.79 26.57
N ALA A 70 -5.77 -7.00 26.77
CA ALA A 70 -5.85 -5.57 27.04
C ALA A 70 -5.42 -4.74 25.82
N CYS A 71 -5.34 -5.39 24.65
CA CYS A 71 -4.92 -4.84 23.36
C CYS A 71 -5.81 -5.36 22.22
N ASP A 72 -6.99 -5.92 22.53
CA ASP A 72 -7.83 -6.62 21.56
C ASP A 72 -8.88 -5.73 20.88
N SER A 73 -8.83 -4.42 21.18
CA SER A 73 -9.63 -3.39 20.54
C SER A 73 -8.78 -2.21 20.05
N VAL A 74 -9.29 -1.48 19.05
CA VAL A 74 -8.63 -0.25 18.54
C VAL A 74 -8.46 0.79 19.65
N ALA A 75 -9.45 0.91 20.55
CA ALA A 75 -9.42 1.90 21.63
C ALA A 75 -8.29 1.64 22.63
N GLU A 76 -8.01 0.38 22.95
CA GLU A 76 -6.90 0.01 23.82
C GLU A 76 -5.55 0.29 23.19
N MET A 77 -5.41 0.00 21.89
CA MET A 77 -4.22 0.34 21.13
C MET A 77 -4.01 1.86 21.00
N GLN A 78 -5.09 2.64 20.85
CA GLN A 78 -5.03 4.10 20.86
C GLN A 78 -4.60 4.64 22.22
N GLY A 79 -5.00 3.98 23.31
CA GLY A 79 -4.60 4.32 24.68
C GLY A 79 -3.10 4.19 24.96
N VAL A 80 -2.34 3.52 24.09
CA VAL A 80 -0.87 3.38 24.18
C VAL A 80 -0.13 4.07 23.03
N GLY A 81 -0.82 4.88 22.22
CA GLY A 81 -0.20 5.74 21.21
C GLY A 81 -0.37 5.34 19.75
N LEU A 82 -1.19 4.31 19.43
CA LEU A 82 -1.63 4.12 18.05
C LEU A 82 -2.50 5.30 17.62
N ASP A 83 -2.16 5.96 16.51
CA ASP A 83 -3.02 6.97 15.89
C ASP A 83 -3.33 6.55 14.45
N THR A 84 -4.53 6.02 14.26
CA THR A 84 -5.00 5.55 12.95
C THR A 84 -5.13 6.69 11.93
N ASN A 85 -5.19 7.95 12.37
CA ASN A 85 -5.24 9.11 11.48
C ASN A 85 -3.87 9.45 10.88
N LYS A 86 -2.78 8.91 11.43
CA LYS A 86 -1.42 9.08 10.90
C LYS A 86 -1.04 8.04 9.85
N LEU A 87 -1.89 7.05 9.61
CA LEU A 87 -1.69 6.05 8.57
C LEU A 87 -1.98 6.67 7.20
N GLY A 88 -1.13 6.39 6.21
CA GLY A 88 -1.21 7.04 4.91
C GLY A 88 -2.27 6.45 3.98
N GLN A 89 -2.54 5.15 4.07
CA GLN A 89 -3.44 4.40 3.19
C GLN A 89 -4.38 3.46 3.95
N LEU A 90 -3.90 2.82 5.03
CA LEU A 90 -4.70 1.89 5.84
C LEU A 90 -5.54 2.65 6.89
N THR A 91 -6.54 3.41 6.42
CA THR A 91 -7.32 4.35 7.25
C THR A 91 -8.37 3.69 8.13
N THR A 92 -8.79 2.47 7.82
CA THR A 92 -9.78 1.72 8.61
C THR A 92 -9.09 0.54 9.27
N VAL A 93 -8.98 0.56 10.59
CA VAL A 93 -8.32 -0.52 11.34
C VAL A 93 -9.36 -1.22 12.22
N THR A 94 -9.40 -2.55 12.15
CA THR A 94 -10.15 -3.39 13.07
C THR A 94 -9.19 -4.24 13.89
N VAL A 95 -9.55 -4.57 15.13
CA VAL A 95 -8.78 -5.47 15.99
C VAL A 95 -9.70 -6.59 16.46
N ALA A 96 -9.18 -7.81 16.48
CA ALA A 96 -9.88 -8.99 16.97
C ALA A 96 -9.02 -9.77 17.97
N ALA A 97 -9.60 -10.18 19.09
CA ALA A 97 -8.94 -10.99 20.12
C ALA A 97 -8.45 -12.35 19.60
N SER A 98 -9.13 -12.91 18.59
CA SER A 98 -8.74 -14.15 17.93
C SER A 98 -9.36 -14.24 16.54
N SER A 99 -8.77 -15.08 15.69
CA SER A 99 -9.29 -15.40 14.34
C SER A 99 -9.67 -14.15 13.53
N PRO A 100 -8.75 -13.18 13.36
CA PRO A 100 -9.05 -11.98 12.59
C PRO A 100 -9.43 -12.33 11.15
N ALA A 101 -10.45 -11.66 10.64
CA ALA A 101 -10.82 -11.78 9.24
C ALA A 101 -9.88 -10.91 8.39
N MET A 102 -9.46 -11.46 7.24
CA MET A 102 -8.87 -10.65 6.17
C MET A 102 -9.89 -9.60 5.72
N PRO A 103 -9.48 -8.35 5.46
CA PRO A 103 -10.36 -7.38 4.81
C PRO A 103 -10.95 -7.96 3.52
N ALA A 104 -12.21 -7.62 3.23
CA ALA A 104 -12.88 -8.15 2.04
C ALA A 104 -12.17 -7.67 0.76
N ALA A 105 -12.33 -8.43 -0.33
CA ALA A 105 -11.79 -8.01 -1.64
C ALA A 105 -12.34 -6.62 -2.01
N GLY A 106 -11.45 -5.74 -2.47
CA GLY A 106 -11.73 -4.34 -2.76
C GLY A 106 -11.49 -3.38 -1.58
N GLN A 107 -11.35 -3.88 -0.35
CA GLN A 107 -11.08 -3.06 0.85
C GLN A 107 -9.58 -2.81 1.06
N VAL A 108 -8.92 -2.20 0.08
CA VAL A 108 -7.46 -1.93 0.11
C VAL A 108 -7.04 -0.84 1.11
N ASN A 109 -7.99 -0.13 1.72
CA ASN A 109 -7.75 0.87 2.77
C ASN A 109 -8.01 0.31 4.18
N ASN A 110 -8.37 -0.97 4.28
CA ASN A 110 -8.67 -1.60 5.55
C ASN A 110 -7.50 -2.46 6.00
N ALA A 111 -7.26 -2.46 7.30
CA ALA A 111 -6.36 -3.39 7.98
C ALA A 111 -7.10 -4.08 9.13
N SER A 112 -6.75 -5.33 9.36
CA SER A 112 -7.28 -6.12 10.47
C SER A 112 -6.11 -6.66 11.28
N ILE A 113 -6.08 -6.33 12.55
CA ILE A 113 -5.12 -6.85 13.51
C ILE A 113 -5.80 -7.99 14.25
N GLY A 114 -5.09 -9.07 14.51
CA GLY A 114 -5.59 -10.02 15.49
C GLY A 114 -4.53 -10.84 16.17
N PHE A 115 -4.95 -11.44 17.28
CA PHE A 115 -4.10 -12.20 18.19
C PHE A 115 -4.37 -13.69 18.08
N ALA A 116 -3.54 -14.49 18.76
CA ALA A 116 -3.59 -15.95 18.76
C ALA A 116 -3.61 -16.55 17.34
N SER A 117 -2.95 -15.87 16.40
CA SER A 117 -2.98 -16.16 14.98
C SER A 117 -1.61 -15.90 14.37
N LYS A 118 -1.26 -16.68 13.35
CA LYS A 118 -0.05 -16.51 12.53
C LYS A 118 -0.40 -16.56 11.06
N CYS A 119 0.53 -16.18 10.19
CA CYS A 119 0.29 -16.24 8.76
C CYS A 119 0.34 -17.69 8.27
N ASN A 120 -0.47 -18.02 7.26
CA ASN A 120 -0.30 -19.27 6.53
C ASN A 120 0.98 -19.22 5.67
N ALA A 121 1.38 -20.37 5.10
CA ALA A 121 2.61 -20.47 4.29
C ALA A 121 2.61 -19.53 3.06
N SER A 122 1.43 -19.23 2.52
CA SER A 122 1.27 -18.33 1.37
C SER A 122 1.31 -16.83 1.75
N GLY A 123 1.21 -16.50 3.04
CA GLY A 123 1.15 -15.12 3.52
C GLY A 123 -0.13 -14.37 3.15
N ASP A 124 -1.22 -15.08 2.85
CA ASP A 124 -2.48 -14.54 2.36
C ASP A 124 -3.70 -14.90 3.22
N ALA A 125 -3.49 -15.61 4.33
CA ALA A 125 -4.53 -15.93 5.31
C ALA A 125 -3.91 -16.13 6.69
N VAL A 126 -4.79 -16.31 7.68
CA VAL A 126 -4.40 -16.63 9.06
C VAL A 126 -4.68 -18.08 9.39
N VAL A 127 -3.85 -18.63 10.27
CA VAL A 127 -4.09 -19.90 10.96
C VAL A 127 -3.93 -19.69 12.45
N ALA A 128 -4.59 -20.52 13.26
CA ALA A 128 -4.49 -20.44 14.71
C ALA A 128 -3.05 -20.63 15.17
N ALA A 129 -2.66 -19.87 16.20
CA ALA A 129 -1.35 -19.94 16.83
C ALA A 129 -1.47 -19.63 18.33
N GLY A 130 -0.34 -19.70 19.05
CA GLY A 130 -0.33 -19.48 20.50
C GLY A 130 -0.74 -18.06 20.90
N ASN A 131 -1.20 -17.89 22.14
CA ASN A 131 -1.78 -16.64 22.65
C ASN A 131 -0.86 -15.41 22.64
N ARG A 132 0.42 -15.55 22.26
CA ARG A 132 1.38 -14.44 22.16
C ARG A 132 1.73 -14.07 20.72
N SER A 133 1.06 -14.68 19.76
CA SER A 133 1.20 -14.35 18.34
C SER A 133 0.17 -13.31 17.94
N ALA A 134 0.58 -12.40 17.06
CA ALA A 134 -0.30 -11.42 16.46
C ALA A 134 0.04 -11.25 14.98
N VAL A 135 -0.95 -10.80 14.22
CA VAL A 135 -0.83 -10.57 12.78
C VAL A 135 -1.49 -9.25 12.39
N VAL A 136 -0.98 -8.65 11.32
CA VAL A 136 -1.67 -7.58 10.59
C VAL A 136 -2.04 -8.09 9.20
N LEU A 137 -3.32 -7.98 8.88
CA LEU A 137 -3.91 -8.38 7.61
C LEU A 137 -4.33 -7.14 6.83
N TYR A 138 -3.95 -7.08 5.56
CA TYR A 138 -4.28 -5.98 4.67
C TYR A 138 -4.23 -6.44 3.23
N ARG A 139 -4.54 -5.55 2.28
CA ARG A 139 -4.52 -5.86 0.85
C ARG A 139 -3.71 -4.84 0.07
N LEU A 140 -3.02 -5.30 -0.96
CA LEU A 140 -2.26 -4.47 -1.89
C LEU A 140 -2.97 -4.36 -3.23
N GLU A 141 -2.89 -3.22 -3.89
CA GLU A 141 -3.42 -3.05 -5.24
C GLU A 141 -2.60 -3.86 -6.26
N SER A 142 -3.27 -4.43 -7.26
CA SER A 142 -2.67 -5.12 -8.39
C SER A 142 -3.46 -4.83 -9.68
N THR A 143 -2.86 -5.10 -10.84
CA THR A 143 -3.50 -4.85 -12.14
C THR A 143 -4.77 -5.69 -12.37
N GLY A 144 -4.91 -6.82 -11.66
CA GLY A 144 -6.05 -7.74 -11.75
C GLY A 144 -6.95 -7.78 -10.51
N GLY A 145 -6.86 -6.78 -9.61
CA GLY A 145 -7.62 -6.75 -8.37
C GLY A 145 -6.73 -6.34 -7.19
N ASP A 146 -6.83 -7.08 -6.09
CA ASP A 146 -6.02 -6.85 -4.90
C ASP A 146 -5.45 -8.14 -4.32
N ILE A 147 -4.28 -8.04 -3.71
CA ILE A 147 -3.50 -9.16 -3.19
C ILE A 147 -3.59 -9.13 -1.66
N PRO A 148 -4.18 -10.15 -1.01
CA PRO A 148 -4.14 -10.29 0.45
C PRO A 148 -2.71 -10.40 0.95
N ARG A 149 -2.45 -9.79 2.10
CA ARG A 149 -1.16 -9.84 2.79
C ARG A 149 -1.39 -10.05 4.28
N CYS A 150 -0.62 -10.96 4.84
CA CYS A 150 -0.49 -11.20 6.25
C CYS A 150 0.97 -10.94 6.65
N ILE A 151 1.16 -10.20 7.73
CA ILE A 151 2.46 -10.05 8.39
C ILE A 151 2.32 -10.48 9.85
N GLU A 152 3.31 -11.20 10.35
CA GLU A 152 3.41 -11.55 11.77
C GLU A 152 4.08 -10.40 12.53
N VAL A 153 3.71 -10.25 13.80
CA VAL A 153 4.13 -9.17 14.68
C VAL A 153 4.94 -9.67 15.86
#